data_AF-A0A9Q0LKN9-F1
#
_entry.id   AF-A0A9Q0LKN9-F1
#
_cell.length_a   1.000
_cell.length_b   1.000
_cell.length_c   1.000
_cell.angle_alpha   90.00
_cell.angle_beta   90.00
_cell.angle_gamma   90.00
#
_symmetry.space_group_name_H-M   'P 1'
#
loop_
_entity.id
_entity.type
_entity.pdbx_description
1 polymer ?
#
loop_
_entity_poly.entity_id
_entity_poly.type
_entity_poly.pdbx_seq_one_letter_code
_entity_poly.pdbx_strand_id
1 'polypeptide(L)'
;MSDSNQIIEAQINNLSLQILKYHSLFQNFKKKHSEKFISYESLGGFFDTEIKLKDFGIEELQNEHTKNLQILEQKQKDLDLSTQKRSEFEETIKALQSINEPEKQKEYLQNIFQALEEEEQDLKEKVNQVRMQKEQMELENNQQKELNQQEIDLLVLSKKQNEEMIKETTEQIQQVIEERKQLKEKMNETSKKENQERTEEEKQMLENLEKEMEELKKKNHSLNFKLFDLKKQFNDLEQNFDDLTNENSDLQFKRQECEKDLQKAREMEKSFHIIKSELVEMKKEYQKKIKENEELNKKIIENSGLIEKTPIVTGNPNTTLYVGFPTLIIGTFLVVKTFKLITFNTKK
;
A
#
# COMPACT_ATOMS: atom_id res chain seq x y z
N MET A 1 96.89 6.15 50.27
CA MET A 1 96.88 4.99 49.35
C MET A 1 96.10 3.80 49.93
N SER A 2 96.18 3.47 51.22
CA SER A 2 95.28 2.49 51.88
C SER A 2 93.80 2.92 51.81
N ASP A 3 93.54 4.22 51.98
CA ASP A 3 92.16 4.73 52.07
C ASP A 3 91.40 4.67 50.73
N SER A 4 92.09 4.79 49.59
CA SER A 4 91.44 4.77 48.26
C SER A 4 90.89 3.39 47.91
N ASN A 5 91.59 2.31 48.25
CA ASN A 5 91.10 0.94 48.02
C ASN A 5 89.92 0.62 48.95
N GLN A 6 89.98 1.08 50.21
CA GLN A 6 88.85 0.94 51.13
C GLN A 6 87.61 1.71 50.67
N ILE A 7 87.78 2.88 50.05
CA ILE A 7 86.68 3.65 49.46
C ILE A 7 86.07 2.92 48.25
N ILE A 8 86.89 2.36 47.36
CA ILE A 8 86.40 1.60 46.19
C ILE A 8 85.66 0.34 46.64
N GLU A 9 86.20 -0.41 47.60
CA GLU A 9 85.59 -1.61 48.14
C GLU A 9 84.26 -1.30 48.86
N ALA A 10 84.20 -0.19 49.61
CA ALA A 10 82.96 0.30 50.21
C ALA A 10 81.91 0.70 49.15
N GLN A 11 82.32 1.32 48.04
CA GLN A 11 81.43 1.67 46.94
C GLN A 11 80.89 0.43 46.21
N ILE A 12 81.73 -0.58 45.96
CA ILE A 12 81.32 -1.86 45.36
C ILE A 12 80.31 -2.57 46.27
N ASN A 13 80.58 -2.62 47.58
CA ASN A 13 79.66 -3.22 48.55
C ASN A 13 78.31 -2.48 48.62
N ASN A 14 78.32 -1.14 48.53
CA ASN A 14 77.08 -0.34 48.50
C ASN A 14 76.26 -0.61 47.23
N LEU A 15 76.91 -0.64 46.06
CA LEU A 15 76.25 -0.97 44.78
C LEU A 15 75.66 -2.38 44.78
N SER A 16 76.40 -3.37 45.28
CA SER A 16 75.92 -4.75 45.43
C SER A 16 74.68 -4.84 46.34
N LEU A 17 74.66 -4.09 47.44
CA LEU A 17 73.48 -3.99 48.32
C LEU A 17 72.27 -3.35 47.63
N GLN A 18 72.48 -2.31 46.81
CA GLN A 18 71.40 -1.69 46.03
C GLN A 18 70.84 -2.67 45.00
N ILE A 19 71.70 -3.41 44.29
CA ILE A 19 71.29 -4.42 43.31
C ILE A 19 70.45 -5.51 43.99
N LEU A 20 70.89 -6.03 45.14
CA LEU A 20 70.12 -7.02 45.90
C LEU A 20 68.77 -6.49 46.36
N LYS A 21 68.71 -5.21 46.76
CA LYS A 21 67.45 -4.54 47.13
C LYS A 21 66.50 -4.41 45.93
N TYR A 22 67.00 -3.98 44.77
CA TYR A 22 66.20 -3.91 43.54
C TYR A 22 65.74 -5.28 43.06
N HIS A 23 66.61 -6.29 43.13
CA HIS A 23 66.25 -7.67 42.79
C HIS A 23 65.14 -8.18 43.70
N SER A 24 65.22 -7.93 45.02
CA SER A 24 64.16 -8.30 45.96
C SER A 24 62.85 -7.56 45.66
N LEU A 25 62.89 -6.26 45.36
CA LEU A 25 61.70 -5.50 44.97
C LEU A 25 61.07 -6.02 43.68
N PHE A 26 61.89 -6.36 42.68
CA PHE A 26 61.45 -6.95 41.43
C PHE A 26 60.81 -8.32 41.63
N GLN A 27 61.40 -9.19 42.46
CA GLN A 27 60.81 -10.50 42.78
C GLN A 27 59.50 -10.36 43.57
N ASN A 28 59.43 -9.40 44.49
CA ASN A 28 58.20 -9.10 45.23
C ASN A 28 57.10 -8.52 44.34
N PHE A 29 57.46 -7.66 43.39
CA PHE A 29 56.55 -7.15 42.36
C PHE A 29 56.03 -8.30 41.49
N LYS A 30 56.94 -9.14 40.96
CA LYS A 30 56.58 -10.31 40.16
C LYS A 30 55.64 -11.24 40.93
N LYS A 31 55.91 -11.51 42.20
CA LYS A 31 55.04 -12.32 43.08
C LYS A 31 53.66 -11.67 43.26
N LYS A 32 53.62 -10.40 43.67
CA LYS A 32 52.37 -9.65 43.93
C LYS A 32 51.48 -9.50 42.71
N HIS A 33 52.07 -9.39 41.52
CA HIS A 33 51.33 -9.25 40.28
C HIS A 33 51.01 -10.61 39.64
N SER A 34 51.85 -11.63 39.80
CA SER A 34 51.54 -13.00 39.34
C SER A 34 50.28 -13.58 39.99
N GLU A 35 49.99 -13.23 41.26
CA GLU A 35 48.76 -13.64 41.95
C GLU A 35 47.50 -12.92 41.43
N LYS A 36 47.63 -11.70 40.89
CA LYS A 36 46.52 -10.95 40.26
C LYS A 36 46.26 -11.38 38.81
N PHE A 37 47.25 -11.94 38.11
CA PHE A 37 47.09 -12.40 36.74
C PHE A 37 46.31 -13.71 36.62
N ILE A 38 46.27 -14.53 37.67
CA ILE A 38 45.53 -15.81 37.66
C ILE A 38 44.00 -15.60 37.76
N SER A 39 43.50 -14.41 38.12
CA SER A 39 42.04 -14.19 38.27
C SER A 39 41.32 -13.67 37.01
N TYR A 40 41.99 -13.50 35.87
CA TYR A 40 41.37 -13.00 34.63
C TYR A 40 41.11 -14.08 33.57
N GLU A 41 41.63 -15.31 33.73
CA GLU A 41 41.33 -16.44 32.84
C GLU A 41 39.90 -17.00 33.00
N SER A 42 39.14 -16.58 34.02
CA SER A 42 37.76 -17.05 34.26
C SER A 42 36.68 -16.18 33.62
N LEU A 43 37.02 -15.06 32.98
CA LEU A 43 36.08 -14.22 32.23
C LEU A 43 36.39 -14.32 30.74
N GLY A 44 35.94 -15.41 30.13
CA GLY A 44 36.08 -15.64 28.70
C GLY A 44 35.47 -14.51 27.87
N GLY A 45 36.28 -13.98 26.94
CA GLY A 45 35.80 -13.16 25.83
C GLY A 45 36.62 -11.91 25.57
N PHE A 46 37.39 -11.95 24.48
CA PHE A 46 37.69 -10.79 23.63
C PHE A 46 38.53 -9.65 24.21
N PHE A 47 39.71 -9.93 24.76
CA PHE A 47 40.84 -9.01 24.60
C PHE A 47 42.14 -9.83 24.53
N ASP A 48 42.84 -9.75 23.39
CA ASP A 48 44.28 -10.04 23.34
C ASP A 48 45.00 -8.95 24.15
N THR A 49 44.93 -9.05 25.48
CA THR A 49 45.77 -8.31 26.40
C THR A 49 47.05 -9.09 26.60
N GLU A 50 47.81 -9.23 25.52
CA GLU A 50 49.26 -9.23 25.62
C GLU A 50 49.62 -7.83 26.13
N ILE A 51 49.48 -7.59 27.44
CA ILE A 51 49.95 -6.37 28.08
C ILE A 51 51.47 -6.46 27.95
N LYS A 52 51.98 -5.90 26.84
CA LYS A 52 53.39 -5.86 26.53
C LYS A 52 54.06 -5.23 27.75
N LEU A 53 55.07 -5.91 28.27
CA LEU A 53 55.89 -5.44 29.41
C LEU A 53 56.42 -4.00 29.22
N LYS A 54 56.36 -3.46 27.99
CA LYS A 54 56.53 -2.06 27.61
C LYS A 54 55.65 -1.09 28.41
N ASP A 55 54.38 -1.40 28.64
CA ASP A 55 53.44 -0.46 29.29
C ASP A 55 53.72 -0.29 30.80
N PHE A 56 54.55 -1.17 31.39
CA PHE A 56 54.92 -1.13 32.81
C PHE A 56 56.37 -0.67 33.07
N GLY A 57 57.11 -0.22 32.06
CA GLY A 57 58.50 0.24 32.23
C GLY A 57 59.49 -0.86 32.65
N ILE A 58 59.11 -2.13 32.54
CA ILE A 58 59.96 -3.26 32.96
C ILE A 58 61.16 -3.43 32.01
N GLU A 59 60.99 -3.12 30.73
CA GLU A 59 62.06 -3.15 29.73
C GLU A 59 63.12 -2.08 30.01
N GLU A 60 62.71 -0.86 30.42
CA GLU A 60 63.62 0.21 30.83
C GLU A 60 64.43 -0.18 32.08
N LEU A 61 63.77 -0.78 33.09
CA LEU A 61 64.45 -1.28 34.29
C LEU A 61 65.44 -2.41 34.00
N GLN A 62 65.12 -3.31 33.06
CA GLN A 62 66.04 -4.38 32.64
C GLN A 62 67.24 -3.82 31.89
N ASN A 63 67.04 -2.82 31.02
CA ASN A 63 68.12 -2.13 30.32
C ASN A 63 69.01 -1.36 31.29
N GLU A 64 68.44 -0.67 32.28
CA GLU A 64 69.19 0.03 33.32
C GLU A 64 69.98 -0.95 34.20
N HIS A 65 69.39 -2.08 34.60
CA HIS A 65 70.08 -3.12 35.34
C HIS A 65 71.27 -3.70 34.57
N THR A 66 71.09 -3.97 33.28
CA THR A 66 72.16 -4.48 32.40
C THR A 66 73.29 -3.47 32.26
N LYS A 67 72.96 -2.18 32.08
CA LYS A 67 73.93 -1.09 32.05
C LYS A 67 74.72 -0.98 33.35
N ASN A 68 74.05 -1.11 34.51
CA ASN A 68 74.69 -1.07 35.81
C ASN A 68 75.63 -2.27 36.04
N LEU A 69 75.25 -3.46 35.57
CA LEU A 69 76.12 -4.65 35.57
C LEU A 69 77.39 -4.43 34.74
N GLN A 70 77.26 -3.90 33.52
CA GLN A 70 78.42 -3.59 32.67
C GLN A 70 79.35 -2.55 33.32
N ILE A 71 78.80 -1.52 33.96
CA ILE A 71 79.60 -0.53 34.71
C ILE A 71 80.37 -1.20 35.85
N LEU A 72 79.74 -2.14 36.57
CA LEU A 72 80.35 -2.81 37.70
C LEU A 72 81.45 -3.79 37.25
N GLU A 73 81.23 -4.54 36.17
CA GLU A 73 82.25 -5.37 35.55
C GLU A 73 83.45 -4.55 35.07
N GLN A 74 83.22 -3.38 34.47
CA GLN A 74 84.32 -2.50 34.05
C GLN A 74 85.11 -1.98 35.25
N LYS A 75 84.43 -1.53 36.31
CA LYS A 75 85.11 -1.09 37.55
C LYS A 75 85.94 -2.20 38.20
N GLN A 76 85.47 -3.44 38.13
CA GLN A 76 86.23 -4.59 38.62
C GLN A 76 87.50 -4.81 37.78
N LYS A 77 87.40 -4.76 36.45
CA LYS A 77 88.57 -4.84 35.56
C LYS A 77 89.58 -3.72 35.83
N ASP A 78 89.11 -2.49 36.06
CA ASP A 78 89.97 -1.35 36.38
C ASP A 78 90.69 -1.56 37.73
N LEU A 79 90.01 -2.15 38.71
CA LEU A 79 90.59 -2.50 40.02
C LEU A 79 91.64 -3.61 39.91
N ASP A 80 91.35 -4.66 39.14
CA ASP A 80 92.28 -5.76 38.90
C ASP A 80 93.55 -5.26 38.18
N LEU A 81 93.39 -4.41 37.15
CA LEU A 81 94.50 -3.78 36.44
C LEU A 81 95.34 -2.88 37.35
N SER A 82 94.70 -2.09 38.22
CA SER A 82 95.39 -1.25 39.21
C SER A 82 96.21 -2.10 40.20
N THR A 83 95.64 -3.21 40.65
CA THR A 83 96.31 -4.16 41.55
C THR A 83 97.51 -4.81 40.86
N GLN A 84 97.37 -5.21 39.60
CA GLN A 84 98.46 -5.75 38.79
C GLN A 84 99.61 -4.75 38.64
N LYS A 85 99.32 -3.52 38.20
CA LYS A 85 100.33 -2.46 38.03
C LYS A 85 101.07 -2.14 39.33
N ARG A 86 100.37 -2.20 40.47
CA ARG A 86 100.98 -2.02 41.78
C ARG A 86 101.98 -3.15 42.08
N SER A 87 101.66 -4.39 41.76
CA SER A 87 102.58 -5.52 41.91
C SER A 87 103.82 -5.35 41.04
N GLU A 88 103.65 -4.97 39.77
CA GLU A 88 104.76 -4.70 38.84
C GLU A 88 105.67 -3.56 39.34
N PHE A 89 105.09 -2.51 39.92
CA PHE A 89 105.84 -1.42 40.53
C PHE A 89 106.63 -1.87 41.78
N GLU A 90 106.04 -2.70 42.64
CA GLU A 90 106.72 -3.26 43.81
C GLU A 90 107.89 -4.19 43.41
N GLU A 91 107.74 -4.97 42.34
CA GLU A 91 108.82 -5.76 41.75
C GLU A 91 109.93 -4.87 41.17
N THR A 92 109.55 -3.79 40.51
CA THR A 92 110.49 -2.80 39.95
C THR A 92 111.32 -2.13 41.05
N ILE A 93 110.70 -1.79 42.19
CA ILE A 93 111.42 -1.27 43.37
C ILE A 93 112.41 -2.30 43.92
N LYS A 94 112.00 -3.57 44.03
CA LYS A 94 112.90 -4.65 44.50
C LYS A 94 114.07 -4.85 43.55
N ALA A 95 113.83 -4.80 42.23
CA ALA A 95 114.88 -4.89 41.22
C ALA A 95 115.89 -3.74 41.36
N LEU A 96 115.41 -2.50 41.53
CA LEU A 96 116.26 -1.32 41.77
C LEU A 96 117.14 -1.46 43.02
N GLN A 97 116.56 -1.95 44.12
CA GLN A 97 117.28 -2.15 45.39
C GLN A 97 118.38 -3.23 45.29
N SER A 98 118.29 -4.15 44.33
CA SER A 98 119.26 -5.23 44.14
C SER A 98 120.49 -4.84 43.30
N ILE A 99 120.45 -3.69 42.61
CA ILE A 99 121.55 -3.20 41.78
C ILE A 99 122.52 -2.41 42.66
N ASN A 100 123.74 -2.91 42.88
CA ASN A 100 124.75 -2.24 43.73
C ASN A 100 125.57 -1.16 42.99
N GLU A 101 125.40 -1.00 41.68
CA GLU A 101 126.12 -0.03 40.86
C GLU A 101 125.22 1.17 40.51
N PRO A 102 125.59 2.41 40.91
CA PRO A 102 124.73 3.58 40.73
C PRO A 102 124.47 3.95 39.26
N GLU A 103 125.40 3.68 38.34
CA GLU A 103 125.20 3.94 36.91
C GLU A 103 124.16 2.99 36.28
N LYS A 104 124.14 1.71 36.69
CA LYS A 104 123.11 0.76 36.25
C LYS A 104 121.74 1.08 36.84
N GLN A 105 121.68 1.60 38.07
CA GLN A 105 120.44 2.11 38.66
C GLN A 105 119.90 3.31 37.85
N LYS A 106 120.77 4.22 37.43
CA LYS A 106 120.41 5.38 36.62
C LYS A 106 119.87 4.97 35.25
N GLU A 107 120.52 4.04 34.56
CA GLU A 107 120.05 3.51 33.27
C GLU A 107 118.68 2.80 33.41
N TYR A 108 118.50 1.99 34.46
CA TYR A 108 117.22 1.33 34.73
C TYR A 108 116.10 2.33 35.05
N LEU A 109 116.38 3.37 35.86
CA LEU A 109 115.43 4.46 36.11
C LEU A 109 115.06 5.20 34.82
N GLN A 110 116.04 5.47 33.95
CA GLN A 110 115.79 6.16 32.68
C GLN A 110 114.87 5.35 31.76
N ASN A 111 115.03 4.03 31.69
CA ASN A 111 114.14 3.15 30.93
C ASN A 111 112.72 3.12 31.52
N ILE A 112 112.57 3.13 32.85
CA ILE A 112 111.26 3.23 33.51
C ILE A 112 110.59 4.56 33.19
N PHE A 113 111.32 5.67 33.27
CA PHE A 113 110.78 6.99 32.94
C PHE A 113 110.29 7.05 31.49
N GLN A 114 111.05 6.51 30.55
CA GLN A 114 110.62 6.44 29.15
C GLN A 114 109.35 5.61 28.97
N ALA A 115 109.26 4.42 29.61
CA ALA A 115 108.06 3.59 29.55
C ALA A 115 106.82 4.28 30.17
N LEU A 116 107.01 5.02 31.27
CA LEU A 116 105.95 5.82 31.89
C LEU A 116 105.51 7.00 31.02
N GLU A 117 106.44 7.65 30.31
CA GLU A 117 106.09 8.71 29.35
C GLU A 117 105.28 8.17 28.17
N GLU A 118 105.64 7.01 27.64
CA GLU A 118 104.89 6.32 26.58
C GLU A 118 103.48 5.92 27.07
N GLU A 119 103.37 5.40 28.29
CA GLU A 119 102.07 5.06 28.91
C GLU A 119 101.21 6.30 29.19
N GLU A 120 101.81 7.41 29.64
CA GLU A 120 101.10 8.68 29.83
C GLU A 120 100.54 9.21 28.50
N GLN A 121 101.28 9.07 27.40
CA GLN A 121 100.81 9.45 26.06
C GLN A 121 99.64 8.58 25.59
N ASP A 122 99.75 7.24 25.73
CA ASP A 122 98.65 6.31 25.42
C ASP A 122 97.39 6.61 26.24
N LEU A 123 97.55 6.91 27.54
CA LEU A 123 96.44 7.30 28.41
C LEU A 123 95.82 8.64 27.99
N LYS A 124 96.63 9.64 27.61
CA LYS A 124 96.11 10.91 27.08
C LYS A 124 95.31 10.69 25.80
N GLU A 125 95.77 9.82 24.91
CA GLU A 125 95.05 9.48 23.68
C GLU A 125 93.71 8.79 24.00
N LYS A 126 93.71 7.79 24.89
CA LYS A 126 92.50 7.11 25.36
C LYS A 126 91.50 8.05 26.02
N VAL A 127 91.96 8.98 26.86
CA VAL A 127 91.10 10.01 27.48
C VAL A 127 90.47 10.90 26.42
N ASN A 128 91.22 11.29 25.39
CA ASN A 128 90.68 12.07 24.27
C ASN A 128 89.66 11.27 23.46
N GLN A 129 89.91 9.99 23.20
CA GLN A 129 88.95 9.10 22.52
C GLN A 129 87.64 8.97 23.32
N VAL A 130 87.72 8.74 24.63
CA VAL A 130 86.53 8.68 25.51
C VAL A 130 85.78 10.01 25.53
N ARG A 131 86.50 11.13 25.55
CA ARG A 131 85.88 12.46 25.48
C ARG A 131 85.11 12.65 24.17
N MET A 132 85.70 12.30 23.03
CA MET A 132 85.01 12.38 21.72
C MET A 132 83.78 11.47 21.67
N GLN A 133 83.87 10.24 22.20
CA GLN A 133 82.73 9.33 22.30
C GLN A 133 81.61 9.91 23.18
N LYS A 134 81.96 10.56 24.30
CA LYS A 134 80.99 11.21 25.17
C LYS A 134 80.29 12.37 24.45
N GLU A 135 81.04 13.24 23.78
CA GLU A 135 80.49 14.37 23.02
C GLU A 135 79.58 13.87 21.88
N GLN A 136 79.93 12.77 21.21
CA GLN A 136 79.08 12.12 20.21
C GLN A 136 77.77 11.57 20.81
N MET A 137 77.84 10.84 21.93
CA MET A 137 76.64 10.34 22.61
C MET A 137 75.72 11.47 23.10
N GLU A 138 76.28 12.58 23.57
CA GLU A 138 75.50 13.75 23.97
C GLU A 138 74.80 14.40 22.76
N LEU A 139 75.47 14.48 21.61
CA LEU A 139 74.88 14.96 20.37
C LEU A 139 73.73 14.04 19.90
N GLU A 140 73.94 12.72 19.88
CA GLU A 140 72.92 11.73 19.51
C GLU A 140 71.70 11.80 20.44
N ASN A 141 71.92 11.96 21.75
CA ASN A 141 70.82 12.12 22.72
C ASN A 141 70.03 13.41 22.49
N ASN A 142 70.70 14.51 22.15
CA ASN A 142 70.02 15.77 21.82
C ASN A 142 69.22 15.66 20.52
N GLN A 143 69.77 15.01 19.50
CA GLN A 143 69.05 14.71 18.25
C GLN A 143 67.80 13.85 18.51
N GLN A 144 67.91 12.83 19.36
CA GLN A 144 66.77 11.98 19.72
C GLN A 144 65.69 12.78 20.47
N LYS A 145 66.07 13.70 21.36
CA LYS A 145 65.12 14.59 22.03
C LYS A 145 64.38 15.51 21.06
N GLU A 146 65.08 16.07 20.08
CA GLU A 146 64.48 16.88 19.03
C GLU A 146 63.51 16.07 18.18
N LEU A 147 63.88 14.85 17.79
CA LEU A 147 63.00 13.94 17.05
C LEU A 147 61.72 13.60 17.84
N ASN A 148 61.87 13.25 19.12
CA ASN A 148 60.74 12.96 19.99
C ASN A 148 59.82 14.19 20.15
N GLN A 149 60.39 15.40 20.23
CA GLN A 149 59.59 16.62 20.29
C GLN A 149 58.82 16.87 18.99
N GLN A 150 59.44 16.65 17.83
CA GLN A 150 58.77 16.74 16.53
C GLN A 150 57.62 15.73 16.39
N GLU A 151 57.81 14.50 16.89
CA GLU A 151 56.75 13.48 16.91
C GLU A 151 55.57 13.91 17.78
N ILE A 152 55.84 14.47 18.97
CA ILE A 152 54.80 15.02 19.85
C ILE A 152 54.04 16.16 19.16
N ASP A 153 54.74 17.09 18.50
CA ASP A 153 54.11 18.22 17.82
C ASP A 153 53.20 17.76 16.66
N LEU A 154 53.63 16.74 15.90
CA LEU A 154 52.83 16.13 14.84
C LEU A 154 51.59 15.41 15.40
N LEU A 155 51.72 14.70 16.53
CA LEU A 155 50.59 14.07 17.20
C LEU A 155 49.57 15.09 17.70
N VAL A 156 50.04 16.21 18.27
CA VAL A 156 49.17 17.32 18.70
C VAL A 156 48.43 17.94 17.51
N LEU A 157 49.12 18.17 16.39
CA LEU A 157 48.51 18.70 15.17
C LEU A 157 47.45 17.75 14.61
N SER A 158 47.77 16.46 14.50
CA SER A 158 46.85 15.42 14.01
C SER A 158 45.61 15.31 14.91
N LYS A 159 45.80 15.34 16.24
CA LYS A 159 44.70 15.34 17.20
C LYS A 159 43.77 16.54 17.02
N LYS A 160 44.34 17.74 16.85
CA LYS A 160 43.57 18.97 16.61
C LYS A 160 42.76 18.89 15.31
N GLN A 161 43.34 18.38 14.23
CA GLN A 161 42.64 18.17 12.95
C GLN A 161 41.48 17.17 13.11
N ASN A 162 41.70 16.08 13.83
CA ASN A 162 40.65 15.10 14.09
C ASN A 162 39.50 15.69 14.93
N GLU A 163 39.80 16.50 15.95
CA GLU A 163 38.79 17.20 16.76
C GLU A 163 37.96 18.17 15.90
N GLU A 164 38.59 18.88 14.97
CA GLU A 164 37.90 19.79 14.04
C GLU A 164 36.99 19.03 13.06
N MET A 165 37.46 17.93 12.48
CA MET A 165 36.62 17.07 11.62
C MET A 165 35.44 16.46 12.38
N ILE A 166 35.65 16.02 13.63
CA ILE A 166 34.57 15.50 14.49
C ILE A 166 33.53 16.59 14.75
N LYS A 167 33.98 17.82 15.02
CA LYS A 167 33.09 18.95 15.23
C LYS A 167 32.25 19.26 13.97
N GLU A 168 32.89 19.37 12.81
CA GLU A 168 32.21 19.59 11.53
C GLU A 168 31.19 18.48 11.22
N THR A 169 31.59 17.21 11.40
CA THR A 169 30.70 16.06 11.20
C THR A 169 29.51 16.09 12.15
N THR A 170 29.71 16.52 13.40
CA THR A 170 28.64 16.65 14.39
C THR A 170 27.65 17.75 14.01
N GLU A 171 28.14 18.89 13.52
CA GLU A 171 27.30 19.99 13.03
C GLU A 171 26.46 19.56 11.80
N GLN A 172 27.07 18.83 10.85
CA GLN A 172 26.36 18.26 9.70
C GLN A 172 25.27 17.25 10.13
N ILE A 173 25.55 16.37 11.10
CA ILE A 173 24.56 15.44 11.64
C ILE A 173 23.38 16.19 12.28
N GLN A 174 23.66 17.26 13.04
CA GLN A 174 22.61 18.08 13.66
C GLN A 174 21.74 18.77 12.61
N GLN A 175 22.34 19.29 11.53
CA GLN A 175 21.58 19.86 10.41
C GLN A 175 20.64 18.84 9.77
N VAL A 176 21.13 17.63 9.48
CA VAL A 176 20.31 16.55 8.90
C VAL A 176 19.17 16.13 9.84
N ILE A 177 19.39 16.12 11.15
CA ILE A 177 18.34 15.83 12.14
C ILE A 177 17.23 16.89 12.07
N GLU A 178 17.58 18.17 12.00
CA GLU A 178 16.59 19.25 11.93
C GLU A 178 15.83 19.27 10.60
N GLU A 179 16.52 19.03 9.47
CA GLU A 179 15.87 18.89 8.15
C GLU A 179 14.88 17.71 8.14
N ARG A 180 15.24 16.57 8.72
CA ARG A 180 14.33 15.41 8.87
C ARG A 180 13.11 15.74 9.72
N LYS A 181 13.29 16.52 10.79
CA LYS A 181 12.19 16.96 11.66
C LYS A 181 11.21 17.86 10.88
N GLN A 182 11.71 18.85 10.16
CA GLN A 182 10.89 19.73 9.31
C GLN A 182 10.16 18.96 8.22
N LEU A 183 10.81 17.98 7.57
CA LEU A 183 10.19 17.15 6.55
C LEU A 183 9.05 16.31 7.14
N LYS A 184 9.23 15.74 8.34
CA LYS A 184 8.22 14.95 9.03
C LYS A 184 7.00 15.80 9.40
N GLU A 185 7.21 17.04 9.84
CA GLU A 185 6.13 18.00 10.10
C GLU A 185 5.36 18.33 8.82
N LYS A 186 6.04 18.66 7.71
CA LYS A 186 5.41 18.91 6.41
C LYS A 186 4.62 17.71 5.89
N MET A 187 5.16 16.49 6.03
CA MET A 187 4.44 15.27 5.65
C MET A 187 3.15 15.11 6.45
N ASN A 188 3.20 15.31 7.76
CA ASN A 188 2.02 15.20 8.60
C ASN A 188 0.96 16.26 8.26
N GLU A 189 1.36 17.49 7.94
CA GLU A 189 0.45 18.54 7.50
C GLU A 189 -0.19 18.21 6.15
N THR A 190 0.61 17.70 5.20
CA THR A 190 0.12 17.33 3.86
C THR A 190 -0.86 16.16 3.94
N SER A 191 -0.53 15.09 4.69
CA SER A 191 -1.43 13.96 4.90
C SER A 191 -2.73 14.36 5.61
N LYS A 192 -2.69 15.32 6.55
CA LYS A 192 -3.90 15.83 7.19
C LYS A 192 -4.79 16.59 6.22
N LYS A 193 -4.20 17.47 5.39
CA LYS A 193 -4.93 18.25 4.37
C LYS A 193 -5.54 17.34 3.31
N GLU A 194 -4.76 16.42 2.73
CA GLU A 194 -5.24 15.49 1.70
C GLU A 194 -6.37 14.59 2.22
N ASN A 195 -6.25 14.06 3.44
CA ASN A 195 -7.30 13.24 4.01
C ASN A 195 -8.57 14.06 4.32
N GLN A 196 -8.44 15.30 4.77
CA GLN A 196 -9.60 16.17 5.02
C GLN A 196 -10.30 16.56 3.71
N GLU A 197 -9.55 16.98 2.69
CA GLU A 197 -10.10 17.36 1.38
C GLU A 197 -10.78 16.16 0.70
N ARG A 198 -10.12 15.00 0.66
CA ARG A 198 -10.70 13.78 0.07
C ARG A 198 -11.99 13.34 0.79
N THR A 199 -12.02 13.41 2.13
CA THR A 199 -13.22 13.02 2.89
C THR A 199 -14.39 13.97 2.61
N GLU A 200 -14.14 15.27 2.47
CA GLU A 200 -15.20 16.25 2.20
C GLU A 200 -15.72 16.14 0.76
N GLU A 201 -14.84 15.92 -0.22
CA GLU A 201 -15.21 15.65 -1.61
C GLU A 201 -16.03 14.36 -1.75
N GLU A 202 -15.58 13.27 -1.11
CA GLU A 202 -16.32 12.00 -1.10
C GLU A 202 -17.69 12.16 -0.45
N LYS A 203 -17.79 12.91 0.65
CA LYS A 203 -19.06 13.19 1.34
C LYS A 203 -20.02 14.01 0.47
N GLN A 204 -19.53 15.04 -0.23
CA GLN A 204 -20.34 15.81 -1.17
C GLN A 204 -20.81 14.95 -2.36
N MET A 205 -19.94 14.08 -2.88
CA MET A 205 -20.30 13.16 -3.96
C MET A 205 -21.38 12.16 -3.51
N LEU A 206 -21.28 11.65 -2.28
CA LEU A 206 -22.27 10.76 -1.68
C LEU A 206 -23.61 11.46 -1.50
N GLU A 207 -23.62 12.70 -0.99
CA GLU A 207 -24.85 13.49 -0.81
C GLU A 207 -25.53 13.79 -2.16
N ASN A 208 -24.75 14.07 -3.21
CA ASN A 208 -25.28 14.26 -4.55
C ASN A 208 -25.88 12.97 -5.14
N LEU A 209 -25.19 11.84 -4.97
CA LEU A 209 -25.69 10.52 -5.40
C LEU A 209 -26.98 10.13 -4.67
N GLU A 210 -27.07 10.41 -3.37
CA GLU A 210 -28.28 10.17 -2.59
C GLU A 210 -29.47 11.00 -3.12
N LYS A 211 -29.25 12.28 -3.44
CA LYS A 211 -30.27 13.14 -4.06
C LYS A 211 -30.72 12.61 -5.42
N GLU A 212 -29.79 12.26 -6.31
CA GLU A 212 -30.11 11.67 -7.61
C GLU A 212 -30.89 10.35 -7.47
N MET A 213 -30.50 9.48 -6.52
CA MET A 213 -31.21 8.23 -6.26
C MET A 213 -32.65 8.49 -5.79
N GLU A 214 -32.86 9.51 -4.96
CA GLU A 214 -34.19 9.86 -4.47
C GLU A 214 -35.09 10.44 -5.58
N GLU A 215 -34.53 11.25 -6.48
CA GLU A 215 -35.24 11.74 -7.67
C GLU A 215 -35.62 10.59 -8.62
N LEU A 216 -34.69 9.65 -8.86
CA LEU A 216 -34.97 8.46 -9.66
C LEU A 216 -36.06 7.59 -9.04
N LYS A 217 -36.07 7.42 -7.71
CA LYS A 217 -37.15 6.72 -6.99
C LYS A 217 -38.50 7.40 -7.20
N LYS A 218 -38.56 8.74 -7.08
CA LYS A 218 -39.78 9.52 -7.33
C LYS A 218 -40.26 9.35 -8.78
N LYS A 219 -39.35 9.41 -9.74
CA LYS A 219 -39.66 9.21 -11.17
C LYS A 219 -40.17 7.79 -11.44
N ASN A 220 -39.54 6.77 -10.86
CA ASN A 220 -39.99 5.39 -10.98
C ASN A 220 -41.40 5.18 -10.39
N HIS A 221 -41.67 5.79 -9.23
CA HIS A 221 -43.00 5.75 -8.61
C HIS A 221 -44.08 6.39 -9.50
N SER A 222 -43.78 7.56 -10.11
CA SER A 222 -44.68 8.21 -11.07
C SER A 222 -44.92 7.36 -12.32
N LEU A 223 -43.89 6.71 -12.85
CA LEU A 223 -44.03 5.80 -14.00
C LEU A 223 -44.90 4.59 -13.67
N ASN A 224 -44.74 4.00 -12.48
CA ASN A 224 -45.58 2.89 -12.03
C ASN A 224 -47.05 3.29 -11.91
N PHE A 225 -47.34 4.51 -11.43
CA PHE A 225 -48.71 5.05 -11.43
C PHE A 225 -49.26 5.18 -12.85
N LYS A 226 -48.50 5.75 -13.79
CA LYS A 226 -48.93 5.86 -15.19
C LYS A 226 -49.18 4.49 -15.82
N LEU A 227 -48.34 3.51 -15.50
CA LEU A 227 -48.51 2.14 -15.99
C LEU A 227 -49.77 1.49 -15.42
N PHE A 228 -50.10 1.75 -14.15
CA PHE A 228 -51.34 1.31 -13.53
C PHE A 228 -52.58 1.92 -14.22
N ASP A 229 -52.54 3.23 -14.49
CA ASP A 229 -53.63 3.92 -15.20
C ASP A 229 -53.82 3.40 -16.63
N LEU A 230 -52.73 3.17 -17.36
CA LEU A 230 -52.77 2.57 -18.70
C LEU A 230 -53.34 1.15 -18.66
N LYS A 231 -52.97 0.35 -17.66
CA LYS A 231 -53.52 -1.00 -17.49
C LYS A 231 -55.02 -0.97 -17.22
N LYS A 232 -55.49 0.00 -16.42
CA LYS A 232 -56.92 0.20 -16.20
C LYS A 232 -57.64 0.59 -17.49
N GLN A 233 -57.10 1.54 -18.25
CA GLN A 233 -57.66 1.94 -19.55
C GLN A 233 -57.70 0.77 -20.54
N PHE A 234 -56.68 -0.10 -20.53
CA PHE A 234 -56.66 -1.29 -21.37
C PHE A 234 -57.77 -2.27 -20.99
N ASN A 235 -57.97 -2.54 -19.70
CA ASN A 235 -59.06 -3.40 -19.23
C ASN A 235 -60.44 -2.82 -19.59
N ASP A 236 -60.63 -1.50 -19.48
CA ASP A 236 -61.87 -0.83 -19.87
C ASP A 236 -62.12 -0.95 -21.39
N LEU A 237 -61.06 -0.88 -22.21
CA LEU A 237 -61.15 -1.11 -23.65
C LEU A 237 -61.47 -2.56 -24.02
N GLU A 238 -60.86 -3.52 -23.32
CA GLU A 238 -61.14 -4.95 -23.49
C GLU A 238 -62.61 -5.25 -23.18
N GLN A 239 -63.13 -4.71 -22.08
CA GLN A 239 -64.54 -4.83 -21.74
C GLN A 239 -65.46 -4.20 -22.80
N ASN A 240 -65.13 -3.01 -23.28
CA ASN A 240 -65.90 -2.37 -24.36
C ASN A 240 -65.87 -3.19 -25.66
N PHE A 241 -64.75 -3.86 -25.96
CA PHE A 241 -64.63 -4.73 -27.12
C PHE A 241 -65.51 -5.97 -27.00
N ASP A 242 -65.56 -6.58 -25.81
CA ASP A 242 -66.46 -7.71 -25.52
C ASP A 242 -67.93 -7.29 -25.65
N ASP A 243 -68.30 -6.13 -25.12
CA ASP A 243 -69.65 -5.58 -25.24
C ASP A 243 -70.06 -5.35 -26.70
N LEU A 244 -69.18 -4.75 -27.51
CA LEU A 244 -69.41 -4.57 -28.96
C LEU A 244 -69.49 -5.90 -29.71
N THR A 245 -68.71 -6.89 -29.30
CA THR A 245 -68.73 -8.24 -29.90
C THR A 245 -70.06 -8.95 -29.61
N ASN A 246 -70.57 -8.80 -28.39
CA ASN A 246 -71.88 -9.30 -28.00
C ASN A 246 -73.00 -8.58 -28.76
N GLU A 247 -72.95 -7.25 -28.86
CA GLU A 247 -73.94 -6.46 -29.63
C GLU A 247 -73.95 -6.86 -31.11
N ASN A 248 -72.78 -7.07 -31.72
CA ASN A 248 -72.68 -7.55 -33.09
C ASN A 248 -73.27 -8.96 -33.26
N SER A 249 -73.08 -9.85 -32.28
CA SER A 249 -73.65 -11.20 -32.28
C SER A 249 -75.19 -11.14 -32.21
N ASP A 250 -75.75 -10.28 -31.36
CA ASP A 250 -77.19 -10.04 -31.26
C ASP A 250 -77.76 -9.47 -32.58
N LEU A 251 -77.06 -8.55 -33.22
CA LEU A 251 -77.45 -8.01 -34.53
C LEU A 251 -77.42 -9.07 -35.63
N GLN A 252 -76.42 -9.96 -35.62
CA GLN A 252 -76.38 -11.10 -36.55
C GLN A 252 -77.55 -12.05 -36.32
N PHE A 253 -77.90 -12.34 -35.06
CA PHE A 253 -79.06 -13.17 -34.74
C PHE A 253 -80.36 -12.54 -35.23
N LYS A 254 -80.59 -11.25 -34.96
CA LYS A 254 -81.76 -10.51 -35.45
C LYS A 254 -81.82 -10.49 -36.97
N ARG A 255 -80.67 -10.37 -37.65
CA ARG A 255 -80.60 -10.44 -39.12
C ARG A 255 -81.03 -11.82 -39.62
N GLN A 256 -80.54 -12.90 -39.02
CA GLN A 256 -80.94 -14.27 -39.39
C GLN A 256 -82.44 -14.52 -39.17
N GLU A 257 -83.00 -13.98 -38.08
CA GLU A 257 -84.43 -14.04 -37.82
C GLU A 257 -85.24 -13.29 -38.89
N CYS A 258 -84.81 -12.08 -39.25
CA CYS A 258 -85.42 -11.31 -40.32
C CYS A 258 -85.32 -12.02 -41.69
N GLU A 259 -84.19 -12.66 -42.00
CA GLU A 259 -84.01 -13.46 -43.22
C GLU A 259 -84.97 -14.67 -43.25
N LYS A 260 -85.20 -15.33 -42.10
CA LYS A 260 -86.21 -16.42 -41.99
C LYS A 260 -87.63 -15.89 -42.21
N ASP A 261 -87.97 -14.74 -41.64
CA ASP A 261 -89.29 -14.16 -41.83
C ASP A 261 -89.53 -13.68 -43.27
N LEU A 262 -88.49 -13.12 -43.91
CA LEU A 262 -88.51 -12.81 -45.34
C LEU A 262 -88.73 -14.08 -46.18
N GLN A 263 -88.10 -15.19 -45.82
CA GLN A 263 -88.28 -16.47 -46.51
C GLN A 263 -89.73 -16.99 -46.37
N LYS A 264 -90.31 -16.93 -45.17
CA LYS A 264 -91.74 -17.26 -44.95
C LYS A 264 -92.66 -16.36 -45.79
N ALA A 265 -92.35 -15.06 -45.88
CA ALA A 265 -93.12 -14.12 -46.69
C ALA A 265 -93.07 -14.47 -48.18
N ARG A 266 -91.90 -14.87 -48.71
CA ARG A 266 -91.74 -15.35 -50.09
C ARG A 266 -92.52 -16.64 -50.35
N GLU A 267 -92.56 -17.56 -49.38
CA GLU A 267 -93.36 -18.79 -49.48
C GLU A 267 -94.86 -18.49 -49.49
N MET A 268 -95.31 -17.57 -48.64
CA MET A 268 -96.68 -17.05 -48.68
C MET A 268 -97.01 -16.40 -50.03
N GLU A 269 -96.11 -15.57 -50.58
CA GLU A 269 -96.31 -14.94 -51.89
C GLU A 269 -96.46 -15.99 -53.01
N LYS A 270 -95.63 -17.04 -53.02
CA LYS A 270 -95.77 -18.17 -53.95
C LYS A 270 -97.11 -18.86 -53.81
N SER A 271 -97.54 -19.15 -52.57
CA SER A 271 -98.85 -19.76 -52.31
C SER A 271 -100.00 -18.88 -52.79
N PHE A 272 -99.89 -17.56 -52.61
CA PHE A 272 -100.86 -16.59 -53.10
C PHE A 272 -100.91 -16.55 -54.63
N HIS A 273 -99.76 -16.68 -55.30
CA HIS A 273 -99.69 -16.76 -56.76
C HIS A 273 -100.38 -18.01 -57.30
N ILE A 274 -100.20 -19.16 -56.63
CA ILE A 274 -100.91 -20.41 -56.93
C ILE A 274 -102.43 -20.21 -56.78
N ILE A 275 -102.89 -19.73 -55.62
CA ILE A 275 -104.32 -19.46 -55.37
C ILE A 275 -104.88 -18.50 -56.42
N LYS A 276 -104.15 -17.44 -56.76
CA LYS A 276 -104.56 -16.48 -57.79
C LYS A 276 -104.70 -17.14 -59.16
N SER A 277 -103.79 -18.05 -59.53
CA SER A 277 -103.87 -18.80 -60.79
C SER A 277 -105.06 -19.75 -60.82
N GLU A 278 -105.32 -20.49 -59.74
CA GLU A 278 -106.50 -21.35 -59.58
C GLU A 278 -107.80 -20.55 -59.66
N LEU A 279 -107.84 -19.35 -59.06
CA LEU A 279 -109.01 -18.48 -59.08
C LEU A 279 -109.28 -17.93 -60.49
N VAL A 280 -108.22 -17.66 -61.27
CA VAL A 280 -108.35 -17.31 -62.69
C VAL A 280 -108.88 -18.49 -63.51
N GLU A 281 -108.45 -19.72 -63.24
CA GLU A 281 -108.98 -20.92 -63.90
C GLU A 281 -110.44 -21.18 -63.54
N MET A 282 -110.81 -21.14 -62.25
CA MET A 282 -112.19 -21.26 -61.80
C MET A 282 -113.08 -20.19 -62.45
N LYS A 283 -112.60 -18.95 -62.59
CA LYS A 283 -113.32 -17.88 -63.27
C LYS A 283 -113.56 -18.21 -64.76
N LYS A 284 -112.57 -18.79 -65.46
CA LYS A 284 -112.73 -19.23 -66.85
C LYS A 284 -113.73 -20.37 -66.96
N GLU A 285 -113.67 -21.37 -66.08
CA GLU A 285 -114.60 -22.50 -66.05
C GLU A 285 -116.04 -22.03 -65.77
N TYR A 286 -116.21 -21.11 -64.82
CA TYR A 286 -117.50 -20.50 -64.51
C TYR A 286 -118.06 -19.71 -65.71
N GLN A 287 -117.24 -18.90 -66.39
CA GLN A 287 -117.63 -18.22 -67.62
C GLN A 287 -118.03 -19.19 -68.74
N LYS A 288 -117.35 -20.33 -68.85
CA LYS A 288 -117.71 -21.39 -69.80
C LYS A 288 -119.08 -21.98 -69.47
N LYS A 289 -119.35 -22.30 -68.20
CA LYS A 289 -120.66 -22.79 -67.74
C LYS A 289 -121.78 -21.79 -67.98
N ILE A 290 -121.52 -20.49 -67.82
CA ILE A 290 -122.48 -19.44 -68.20
C ILE A 290 -122.84 -19.55 -69.67
N LYS A 291 -121.84 -19.64 -70.56
CA LYS A 291 -122.08 -19.78 -72.01
C LYS A 291 -122.80 -21.07 -72.38
N GLU A 292 -122.43 -22.20 -71.76
CA GLU A 292 -123.10 -23.48 -71.94
C GLU A 292 -124.57 -23.40 -71.50
N ASN A 293 -124.86 -22.75 -70.37
CA ASN A 293 -126.23 -22.49 -69.92
C ASN A 293 -127.00 -21.54 -70.86
N GLU A 294 -126.36 -20.50 -71.39
CA GLU A 294 -126.95 -19.61 -72.39
C GLU A 294 -127.30 -20.38 -73.68
N GLU A 295 -126.42 -21.26 -74.15
CA GLU A 295 -126.70 -22.15 -75.29
C GLU A 295 -127.80 -23.17 -74.97
N LEU A 296 -127.81 -23.74 -73.76
CA LEU A 296 -128.85 -24.68 -73.34
C LEU A 296 -130.21 -23.98 -73.31
N ASN A 297 -130.28 -22.76 -72.76
CA ASN A 297 -131.47 -21.93 -72.78
C ASN A 297 -131.90 -21.62 -74.22
N LYS A 298 -130.96 -21.31 -75.12
CA LYS A 298 -131.25 -21.08 -76.53
C LYS A 298 -131.81 -22.33 -77.22
N LYS A 299 -131.25 -23.53 -76.94
CA LYS A 299 -131.78 -24.81 -77.42
C LYS A 299 -133.14 -25.17 -76.83
N ILE A 300 -133.41 -24.82 -75.57
CA ILE A 300 -134.74 -24.97 -74.95
C ILE A 300 -135.74 -24.07 -75.68
N ILE A 301 -135.36 -22.84 -76.01
CA ILE A 301 -136.18 -21.92 -76.80
C ILE A 301 -136.39 -22.45 -78.24
N GLU A 302 -135.38 -23.03 -78.87
CA GLU A 302 -135.48 -23.59 -80.24
C GLU A 302 -136.26 -24.91 -80.31
N ASN A 303 -136.16 -25.80 -79.31
CA ASN A 303 -136.88 -27.07 -79.27
C ASN A 303 -138.32 -26.96 -78.75
N SER A 304 -138.69 -25.84 -78.11
CA SER A 304 -140.03 -25.68 -77.53
C SER A 304 -141.09 -25.25 -78.54
N GLY A 305 -140.76 -24.99 -79.82
CA GLY A 305 -141.75 -24.86 -80.89
C GLY A 305 -142.92 -23.92 -80.58
N LEU A 306 -142.68 -22.90 -79.76
CA LEU A 306 -143.71 -22.03 -79.20
C LEU A 306 -143.52 -20.61 -79.72
N ILE A 307 -144.21 -20.35 -80.83
CA ILE A 307 -144.68 -19.03 -81.21
C ILE A 307 -145.80 -18.67 -80.24
N GLU A 308 -145.63 -17.61 -79.44
CA GLU A 308 -146.67 -16.65 -79.00
C GLU A 308 -146.02 -15.65 -78.02
N LYS A 309 -145.97 -14.36 -78.35
CA LYS A 309 -146.97 -13.33 -78.06
C LYS A 309 -147.24 -13.10 -76.55
N THR A 310 -146.85 -11.89 -76.15
CA THR A 310 -147.58 -10.91 -75.30
C THR A 310 -147.42 -10.91 -73.76
N PRO A 311 -147.62 -9.72 -73.12
CA PRO A 311 -146.93 -9.25 -71.91
C PRO A 311 -147.79 -9.33 -70.64
N ILE A 312 -147.18 -9.19 -69.45
CA ILE A 312 -147.80 -8.89 -68.13
C ILE A 312 -146.62 -8.49 -67.20
N VAL A 313 -146.50 -7.26 -66.66
CA VAL A 313 -147.26 -6.56 -65.59
C VAL A 313 -146.74 -6.87 -64.17
N THR A 314 -146.28 -5.79 -63.52
CA THR A 314 -146.20 -5.44 -62.07
C THR A 314 -145.27 -6.19 -61.11
N GLY A 315 -144.61 -5.42 -60.24
CA GLY A 315 -144.31 -5.86 -58.87
C GLY A 315 -143.11 -5.18 -58.21
N ASN A 316 -143.29 -3.97 -57.68
CA ASN A 316 -142.52 -3.50 -56.51
C ASN A 316 -143.19 -4.09 -55.26
N PRO A 317 -142.46 -4.67 -54.29
CA PRO A 317 -142.31 -3.94 -53.03
C PRO A 317 -140.97 -4.16 -52.29
N ASN A 318 -140.58 -3.13 -51.54
CA ASN A 318 -139.64 -3.19 -50.42
C ASN A 318 -139.98 -4.31 -49.42
N THR A 319 -138.98 -5.08 -48.96
CA THR A 319 -138.76 -5.32 -47.51
C THR A 319 -137.38 -5.90 -47.21
N THR A 320 -136.84 -5.42 -46.10
CA THR A 320 -135.50 -5.50 -45.53
C THR A 320 -135.17 -6.87 -44.91
N LEU A 321 -133.92 -7.32 -45.01
CA LEU A 321 -133.33 -8.21 -43.99
C LEU A 321 -131.87 -7.83 -43.71
N TYR A 322 -131.63 -7.61 -42.42
CA TYR A 322 -130.40 -7.13 -41.79
C TYR A 322 -129.58 -8.36 -41.37
N VAL A 323 -128.28 -8.42 -41.72
CA VAL A 323 -127.29 -9.23 -41.00
C VAL A 323 -126.02 -8.40 -40.90
N GLY A 324 -125.72 -7.92 -39.69
CA GLY A 324 -124.58 -7.07 -39.42
C GLY A 324 -123.26 -7.84 -39.38
N PHE A 325 -122.19 -7.16 -39.76
CA PHE A 325 -120.85 -7.37 -39.21
C PHE A 325 -120.14 -6.01 -39.14
N PRO A 326 -119.38 -5.74 -38.07
CA PRO A 326 -118.88 -4.41 -37.76
C PRO A 326 -117.62 -4.12 -38.57
N THR A 327 -117.58 -2.97 -39.23
CA THR A 327 -116.34 -2.32 -39.63
C THR A 327 -115.58 -1.90 -38.38
N LEU A 328 -114.67 -2.78 -37.97
CA LEU A 328 -113.69 -2.59 -36.91
C LEU A 328 -112.58 -1.66 -37.43
N ILE A 329 -112.84 -0.34 -37.43
CA ILE A 329 -111.76 0.66 -37.49
C ILE A 329 -111.43 0.99 -36.03
N ILE A 330 -110.49 0.23 -35.46
CA ILE A 330 -109.87 0.55 -34.17
C ILE A 330 -108.95 1.75 -34.40
N GLY A 331 -109.37 2.88 -33.87
CA GLY A 331 -108.45 3.93 -33.45
C GLY A 331 -107.83 3.62 -32.09
N THR A 332 -106.76 4.36 -31.81
CA THR A 332 -106.15 4.67 -30.50
C THR A 332 -105.26 3.61 -29.83
N PHE A 333 -103.96 3.93 -29.78
CA PHE A 333 -103.32 4.17 -28.48
C PHE A 333 -102.36 5.35 -28.56
N LEU A 334 -102.48 6.22 -27.56
CA LEU A 334 -101.82 7.49 -27.36
C LEU A 334 -101.05 7.34 -26.04
N VAL A 335 -99.72 7.39 -26.06
CA VAL A 335 -98.83 7.59 -24.88
C VAL A 335 -97.61 8.36 -25.41
N VAL A 336 -97.52 9.68 -25.26
CA VAL A 336 -97.16 10.48 -24.07
C VAL A 336 -95.70 10.31 -23.63
N LYS A 337 -94.93 11.37 -23.95
CA LYS A 337 -93.88 12.04 -23.14
C LYS A 337 -92.46 11.46 -22.98
N THR A 338 -91.54 12.36 -23.37
CA THR A 338 -90.40 12.93 -22.61
C THR A 338 -88.99 12.31 -22.70
N PHE A 339 -88.09 13.16 -23.18
CA PHE A 339 -86.71 13.42 -22.73
C PHE A 339 -85.71 12.27 -22.65
N LYS A 340 -84.68 12.32 -23.50
CA LYS A 340 -83.34 12.70 -23.00
C LYS A 340 -82.42 13.24 -24.09
N LEU A 341 -82.06 14.49 -23.87
CA LEU A 341 -80.86 15.20 -24.29
C LEU A 341 -79.62 14.27 -24.29
N ILE A 342 -78.92 14.15 -25.43
CA ILE A 342 -77.50 13.79 -25.43
C ILE A 342 -76.73 15.08 -25.70
N THR A 343 -76.45 15.80 -24.62
CA THR A 343 -75.33 16.74 -24.57
C THR A 343 -74.05 15.92 -24.52
N PHE A 344 -73.26 15.96 -25.59
CA PHE A 344 -71.85 15.58 -25.57
C PHE A 344 -71.09 16.68 -24.81
N ASN A 345 -70.78 16.40 -23.54
CA ASN A 345 -69.96 17.25 -22.71
C ASN A 345 -68.50 16.84 -22.93
N THR A 346 -67.81 17.52 -23.84
CA THR A 346 -66.34 17.49 -23.90
C THR A 346 -65.80 18.34 -22.75
N LYS A 347 -65.33 17.69 -21.68
CA LYS A 347 -64.38 18.28 -20.74
C LYS A 347 -62.99 17.71 -21.00
N LYS A 348 -62.08 18.62 -21.38
CA LYS A 348 -60.65 18.57 -21.09
C LYS A 348 -60.41 18.68 -19.59
#